data_AF-A0A8X8Z402-F1
#
_entry.id   AF-A0A8X8Z402-F1
#
_cell.length_a   1.000
_cell.length_b   1.000
_cell.length_c   1.000
_cell.angle_alpha   90.00
_cell.angle_beta   90.00
_cell.angle_gamma   90.00
#
_symmetry.space_group_name_H-M   'P 1'
#
loop_
_entity.id
_entity.type
_entity.pdbx_description
1 polymer ?
#
loop_
_entity_poly.entity_id
_entity_poly.type
_entity_poly.pdbx_seq_one_letter_code
_entity_poly.pdbx_strand_id
1 'polypeptide(L)'
;MVAAKNEDGEYMSCSAIANVLIGLLVGAEYEISSLITIVIYYLAELPHIYNQVLEDCKIERPERASDDEGFGEDEVVVRECLRLTPPSLGAFKESTAEFTYAGFTIPKGWKRARRFIDQERGKFLVIAGAARSMIVAHIG
;
A
#
# COMPACT_ATOMS: atom_id res chain seq x y z
N MET A 1 -8.91 1.72 21.18
CA MET A 1 -7.76 2.52 21.65
C MET A 1 -7.88 2.96 23.11
N VAL A 2 -8.96 3.65 23.53
CA VAL A 2 -9.08 4.12 24.94
C VAL A 2 -9.23 2.97 25.95
N ALA A 3 -9.80 1.84 25.53
CA ALA A 3 -9.91 0.63 26.36
C ALA A 3 -8.80 -0.42 26.09
N ALA A 4 -7.83 -0.11 25.23
CA ALA A 4 -6.76 -1.05 24.92
C ALA A 4 -5.74 -1.07 26.07
N LYS A 5 -5.41 -2.27 26.55
CA LYS A 5 -4.38 -2.51 27.56
C LYS A 5 -3.19 -3.22 26.93
N ASN A 6 -1.98 -2.94 27.41
CA ASN A 6 -0.80 -3.71 27.05
C ASN A 6 -0.84 -5.12 27.70
N GLU A 7 0.15 -5.95 27.40
CA GLU A 7 0.30 -7.29 28.00
C GLU A 7 0.41 -7.24 29.53
N ASP A 8 0.89 -6.12 30.08
CA ASP A 8 1.00 -5.84 31.52
C ASP A 8 -0.30 -5.29 32.16
N GLY A 9 -1.36 -5.07 31.37
CA GLY A 9 -2.66 -4.60 31.85
C GLY A 9 -2.79 -3.08 32.05
N GLU A 10 -1.76 -2.31 31.69
CA GLU A 10 -1.73 -0.85 31.75
C GLU A 10 -2.42 -0.21 30.54
N TYR A 11 -3.06 0.94 30.78
CA TYR A 11 -3.69 1.73 29.73
C TYR A 11 -2.67 2.56 28.96
N MET A 12 -2.95 2.79 27.67
CA MET A 12 -2.15 3.70 26.85
C MET A 12 -2.21 5.14 27.41
N SER A 13 -1.05 5.81 27.46
CA SER A 13 -1.01 7.22 27.82
C SER A 13 -1.70 8.09 26.76
N CYS A 14 -2.19 9.28 27.16
CA CYS A 14 -2.78 10.23 26.21
C CYS A 14 -1.83 10.62 25.07
N SER A 15 -0.52 10.71 25.34
CA SER A 15 0.49 11.00 24.31
C SER A 15 0.66 9.84 23.32
N ALA A 16 0.64 8.59 23.80
CA ALA A 16 0.66 7.42 22.93
C ALA A 16 -0.60 7.34 22.06
N ILE A 17 -1.77 7.64 22.63
CA ILE A 17 -3.04 7.72 21.90
C ILE A 17 -2.96 8.78 20.80
N ALA A 18 -2.48 9.99 21.12
CA ALA A 18 -2.32 11.06 20.14
C ALA A 18 -1.37 10.67 19.00
N ASN A 19 -0.23 10.03 19.32
CA ASN A 19 0.72 9.57 18.31
C ASN A 19 0.13 8.50 17.38
N VAL A 20 -0.66 7.56 17.91
CA VAL A 20 -1.35 6.57 17.08
C VAL A 20 -2.38 7.24 16.17
N LEU A 21 -3.16 8.19 16.69
CA LEU A 21 -4.14 8.93 15.87
C LEU A 21 -3.46 9.73 14.75
N ILE A 22 -2.36 10.42 15.05
CA ILE A 22 -1.58 11.13 14.04
C ILE A 22 -0.99 10.15 13.02
N GLY A 23 -0.44 9.02 13.48
CA GLY A 23 0.09 7.98 12.60
C GLY A 23 -0.97 7.38 11.67
N LEU A 24 -2.19 7.15 12.17
CA LEU A 24 -3.32 6.69 11.36
C LEU A 24 -3.76 7.75 10.34
N LEU A 25 -3.87 9.01 10.77
CA LEU A 25 -4.26 10.12 9.91
C LEU A 25 -3.26 10.30 8.76
N VAL A 26 -1.97 10.40 9.09
CA VAL A 26 -0.90 10.57 8.11
C VAL A 26 -0.77 9.33 7.23
N GLY A 27 -0.91 8.13 7.78
CA GLY A 27 -0.88 6.89 7.01
C GLY A 27 -1.98 6.81 5.95
N ALA A 28 -3.19 7.28 6.29
CA ALA A 28 -4.34 7.17 5.39
C ALA A 28 -4.45 8.30 4.36
N GLU A 29 -4.07 9.52 4.71
CA GLU A 29 -4.37 10.73 3.92
C GLU A 29 -3.80 10.66 2.49
N TYR A 30 -2.50 10.41 2.34
CA TYR A 30 -1.88 10.36 1.03
C TYR A 30 -2.31 9.13 0.22
N GLU A 31 -2.56 8.00 0.89
CA GLU A 31 -2.93 6.72 0.26
C GLU A 31 -4.33 6.80 -0.33
N ILE A 32 -5.29 7.30 0.44
CA ILE A 32 -6.69 7.41 0.01
C ILE A 32 -6.85 8.46 -1.08
N SER A 33 -6.22 9.63 -0.93
CA SER A 33 -6.30 10.71 -1.93
C SER A 33 -5.75 10.26 -3.30
N SER A 34 -4.61 9.57 -3.29
CA SER A 34 -4.01 9.01 -4.50
C SER A 34 -4.88 7.91 -5.11
N LEU A 35 -5.44 7.02 -4.28
CA LEU A 35 -6.32 5.95 -4.74
C LEU A 35 -7.58 6.50 -5.42
N ILE A 36 -8.23 7.49 -4.83
CA ILE A 36 -9.41 8.15 -5.42
C ILE A 36 -9.06 8.75 -6.78
N THR A 37 -7.92 9.43 -6.89
CA THR A 37 -7.46 10.02 -8.16
C THR A 37 -7.24 8.95 -9.23
N ILE A 38 -6.63 7.81 -8.87
CA ILE A 38 -6.40 6.68 -9.78
C ILE A 38 -7.72 6.05 -10.23
N VAL A 39 -8.67 5.87 -9.32
CA VAL A 39 -10.00 5.33 -9.64
C VAL A 39 -10.72 6.25 -10.63
N ILE A 40 -10.75 7.56 -10.35
CA ILE A 40 -11.38 8.55 -11.25
C ILE A 40 -10.70 8.53 -12.63
N TYR A 41 -9.36 8.44 -12.67
CA TYR A 41 -8.60 8.35 -13.91
C TYR A 41 -9.01 7.14 -14.76
N TYR A 42 -9.05 5.94 -14.18
CA TYR A 42 -9.43 4.72 -14.92
C TYR A 42 -10.91 4.70 -15.32
N LEU A 43 -11.80 5.23 -14.47
CA LEU A 43 -13.22 5.34 -14.82
C LEU A 43 -13.46 6.32 -15.98
N ALA A 44 -12.66 7.39 -16.06
CA ALA A 44 -12.72 8.34 -17.18
C ALA A 44 -12.21 7.72 -18.49
N GLU A 45 -11.21 6.84 -18.45
CA GLU A 45 -10.71 6.11 -19.63
C GLU A 45 -11.64 4.97 -20.08
N LEU A 46 -12.42 4.38 -19.17
CA LEU A 46 -13.22 3.17 -19.39
C LEU A 46 -14.73 3.44 -19.18
N PRO A 47 -15.42 4.10 -20.13
CA PRO A 47 -16.82 4.52 -19.96
C PRO A 47 -17.81 3.35 -19.81
N HIS A 48 -17.45 2.15 -20.27
CA HIS A 48 -18.29 0.95 -20.09
C HIS A 48 -18.32 0.48 -18.63
N ILE A 49 -17.17 0.52 -17.94
CA ILE A 49 -17.07 0.20 -16.51
C ILE A 49 -17.74 1.29 -15.67
N TYR A 50 -17.59 2.55 -16.07
CA TYR A 50 -18.27 3.66 -15.39
C TYR A 50 -19.80 3.46 -15.34
N ASN A 51 -20.42 3.08 -16.47
CA ASN A 51 -21.86 2.84 -16.50
C ASN A 51 -22.28 1.65 -15.63
N GLN A 52 -21.48 0.59 -15.60
CA GLN A 52 -21.68 -0.59 -14.76
C GLN A 52 -21.67 -0.23 -13.26
N VAL A 53 -20.61 0.45 -12.81
CA VAL A 53 -20.49 0.95 -11.43
C VAL A 53 -21.62 1.94 -11.09
N LEU A 54 -22.04 2.79 -12.03
CA LEU A 54 -23.12 3.73 -11.82
C LEU A 54 -24.48 3.04 -11.60
N GLU A 55 -24.78 1.97 -12.34
CA GLU A 55 -25.98 1.16 -12.12
C GLU A 55 -25.91 0.44 -10.76
N ASP A 56 -24.75 -0.12 -10.41
CA ASP A 56 -24.51 -0.75 -9.11
C ASP A 56 -24.68 0.24 -7.94
N CYS A 57 -24.25 1.50 -8.08
CA CYS A 57 -24.42 2.54 -7.05
C CYS A 57 -25.86 3.05 -6.92
N LYS A 58 -26.68 2.99 -7.97
CA LYS A 58 -28.10 3.41 -7.92
C LYS A 58 -28.98 2.39 -7.21
N ILE A 59 -28.59 1.13 -7.26
CA ILE A 59 -29.24 0.07 -6.50
C ILE A 59 -28.72 0.22 -5.06
N GLU A 60 -29.31 1.14 -4.29
CA GLU A 60 -29.06 1.23 -2.85
C GLU A 60 -29.24 -0.17 -2.26
N ARG A 61 -28.13 -0.81 -1.85
CA ARG A 61 -28.16 -2.09 -1.11
C ARG A 61 -28.23 -1.76 0.38
N PRO A 62 -29.42 -1.76 1.02
CA PRO A 62 -29.55 -1.46 2.44
C PRO A 62 -28.92 -2.54 3.35
N GLU A 63 -28.59 -3.72 2.82
CA GLU A 63 -27.98 -4.83 3.55
C GLU A 63 -26.79 -5.38 2.75
N ARG A 64 -25.58 -4.90 3.02
CA ARG A 64 -24.36 -5.71 2.85
C ARG A 64 -23.75 -5.89 4.24
N ALA A 65 -24.46 -6.69 5.03
CA ALA A 65 -24.00 -7.27 6.30
C ALA A 65 -24.01 -8.80 6.23
N SER A 66 -23.98 -9.36 5.02
CA SER A 66 -23.94 -10.79 4.74
C SER A 66 -22.59 -11.11 4.07
N ASP A 67 -21.72 -11.76 4.84
CA ASP A 67 -20.32 -12.06 4.55
C ASP A 67 -20.07 -13.00 3.34
N ASP A 68 -21.10 -13.35 2.55
CA ASP A 68 -21.04 -14.40 1.51
C ASP A 68 -21.46 -13.95 0.08
N GLU A 69 -21.92 -12.71 -0.11
CA GLU A 69 -22.18 -12.21 -1.47
C GLU A 69 -20.97 -11.47 -2.03
N GLY A 70 -20.50 -11.91 -3.20
CA GLY A 70 -19.32 -11.38 -3.87
C GLY A 70 -19.24 -9.85 -3.90
N PHE A 71 -17.99 -9.37 -3.96
CA PHE A 71 -17.64 -7.95 -4.03
C PHE A 71 -18.47 -7.23 -5.12
N GLY A 72 -18.96 -6.04 -4.81
CA GLY A 72 -19.62 -5.18 -5.81
C GLY A 72 -18.65 -4.78 -6.91
N GLU A 73 -19.17 -4.36 -8.06
CA GLU A 73 -18.31 -3.94 -9.18
C GLU A 73 -17.40 -2.76 -8.78
N ASP A 74 -17.87 -1.89 -7.88
CA ASP A 74 -17.12 -0.80 -7.28
C ASP A 74 -15.88 -1.28 -6.51
N GLU A 75 -16.02 -2.31 -5.66
CA GLU A 75 -14.90 -2.85 -4.89
C GLU A 75 -13.90 -3.59 -5.79
N VAL A 76 -14.39 -4.27 -6.83
CA VAL A 76 -13.52 -4.91 -7.84
C VAL A 76 -12.69 -3.86 -8.57
N VAL A 77 -13.29 -2.73 -8.98
CA VAL A 77 -12.57 -1.63 -9.63
C VAL A 77 -11.50 -1.05 -8.71
N VAL A 78 -11.81 -0.81 -7.43
CA VAL A 78 -10.83 -0.29 -6.46
C VAL A 78 -9.66 -1.27 -6.27
N ARG A 79 -9.95 -2.57 -6.15
CA ARG A 79 -8.93 -3.62 -6.04
C ARG A 79 -8.05 -3.70 -7.29
N GLU A 80 -8.63 -3.56 -8.46
CA GLU A 80 -7.89 -3.57 -9.72
C GLU A 80 -7.01 -2.32 -9.86
N CYS A 81 -7.49 -1.16 -9.42
CA CYS A 81 -6.68 0.06 -9.32
C CYS A 81 -5.47 -0.14 -8.41
N LEU A 82 -5.66 -0.76 -7.24
CA LEU A 82 -4.57 -1.10 -6.31
C LEU A 82 -3.59 -2.14 -6.88
N ARG A 83 -4.07 -3.07 -7.72
CA ARG A 83 -3.23 -4.07 -8.40
C ARG A 83 -2.34 -3.43 -9.45
N LEU A 84 -2.88 -2.49 -10.23
CA LEU A 84 -2.17 -1.82 -11.32
C LEU A 84 -1.23 -0.72 -10.82
N THR A 85 -1.76 0.15 -9.96
CA THR A 85 -1.07 1.36 -9.51
C THR A 85 -1.31 1.53 -8.00
N PRO A 86 -0.63 0.75 -7.15
CA PRO A 86 -0.67 0.98 -5.71
C PRO A 86 -0.09 2.38 -5.40
N PRO A 87 -0.78 3.21 -4.59
CA PRO A 87 -0.28 4.52 -4.18
C PRO A 87 1.08 4.50 -3.48
N SER A 88 1.35 3.42 -2.73
CA SER A 88 2.63 3.21 -2.07
C SER A 88 3.56 2.38 -2.96
N LEU A 89 4.81 2.83 -3.09
CA LEU A 89 5.81 2.14 -3.92
C LEU A 89 6.37 0.89 -3.22
N GLY A 90 6.39 0.87 -1.88
CA GLY A 90 7.02 -0.23 -1.15
C GLY A 90 7.37 0.08 0.30
N ALA A 91 7.95 -0.91 0.98
CA ALA A 91 8.50 -0.77 2.31
C ALA A 91 9.92 -1.33 2.39
N PHE A 92 10.75 -0.76 3.27
CA PHE A 92 12.12 -1.23 3.52
C PHE A 92 12.18 -2.01 4.83
N LYS A 93 12.94 -3.12 4.83
CA LYS A 93 13.28 -3.87 6.06
C LYS A 93 14.77 -4.17 6.10
N GLU A 94 15.36 -4.07 7.28
CA GLU A 94 16.78 -4.40 7.50
C GLU A 94 16.95 -5.84 7.99
N SER A 95 18.00 -6.52 7.53
CA SER A 95 18.36 -7.84 8.02
C SER A 95 19.04 -7.77 9.38
N THR A 96 18.38 -8.26 10.42
CA THR A 96 18.97 -8.33 11.77
C THR A 96 19.91 -9.52 11.96
N ALA A 97 19.73 -10.57 11.16
CA ALA A 97 20.56 -11.76 11.13
C ALA A 97 20.86 -12.18 9.68
N GLU A 98 21.88 -13.02 9.53
CA GLU A 98 22.19 -13.67 8.27
C GLU A 98 21.28 -14.88 8.07
N PHE A 99 20.67 -15.00 6.89
CA PHE A 99 19.82 -16.13 6.55
C PHE A 99 19.88 -16.46 5.07
N THR A 100 19.62 -17.72 4.74
CA THR A 100 19.59 -18.18 3.34
C THR A 100 18.14 -18.22 2.86
N TYR A 101 17.85 -17.56 1.74
CA TYR A 101 16.53 -17.54 1.11
C TYR A 101 16.66 -17.78 -0.40
N ALA A 102 15.88 -18.72 -0.94
CA ALA A 102 15.88 -19.08 -2.36
C ALA A 102 17.29 -19.34 -2.94
N GLY A 103 18.20 -19.93 -2.15
CA GLY A 103 19.58 -20.21 -2.55
C GLY A 103 20.55 -19.03 -2.42
N PHE A 104 20.09 -17.85 -1.97
CA PHE A 104 20.94 -16.68 -1.71
C PHE A 104 21.14 -16.47 -0.21
N THR A 105 22.38 -16.23 0.20
CA THR A 105 22.73 -15.85 1.57
C THR A 105 22.63 -14.35 1.72
N ILE A 106 21.68 -13.88 2.54
CA ILE A 106 21.46 -12.46 2.83
C ILE A 106 22.21 -12.12 4.11
N PRO A 107 23.28 -11.30 4.06
CA PRO A 107 24.07 -10.99 5.23
C PRO A 107 23.35 -9.99 6.15
N LYS A 108 23.82 -9.96 7.40
CA LYS A 108 23.35 -9.01 8.42
C LYS A 108 23.59 -7.56 7.97
N GLY A 109 22.63 -6.67 8.26
CA GLY A 109 22.69 -5.23 7.96
C GLY A 109 22.21 -4.83 6.56
N TRP A 110 21.80 -5.78 5.72
CA TRP A 110 21.28 -5.46 4.38
C TRP A 110 19.85 -4.91 4.44
N LYS A 111 19.61 -3.80 3.74
CA LYS A 111 18.28 -3.20 3.57
C LYS A 111 17.59 -3.78 2.33
N ARG A 112 16.51 -4.52 2.55
CA ARG A 112 15.65 -5.08 1.51
C ARG A 112 14.49 -4.14 1.23
N ALA A 113 14.33 -3.76 -0.02
CA ALA A 113 13.16 -3.02 -0.50
C ALA A 113 12.14 -4.01 -1.04
N ARG A 114 10.92 -4.00 -0.49
CA ARG A 114 9.76 -4.66 -1.12
C ARG A 114 9.05 -3.62 -1.95
N ARG A 115 8.84 -3.87 -3.25
CA ARG A 115 7.94 -3.08 -4.08
C ARG A 115 6.55 -3.70 -4.12
N PHE A 116 5.51 -2.89 -4.19
CA PHE A 116 4.14 -3.39 -4.36
C PHE A 116 3.82 -3.75 -5.82
N ILE A 117 4.45 -3.06 -6.78
CA ILE A 117 4.46 -3.45 -8.19
C ILE A 117 5.72 -4.28 -8.44
N ASP A 118 5.56 -5.60 -8.50
CA ASP A 118 6.60 -6.50 -8.98
C ASP A 118 6.01 -7.41 -10.05
N GLN A 119 5.73 -6.83 -11.22
CA GLN A 119 5.10 -7.57 -12.32
C GLN A 119 6.07 -8.09 -13.39
N GLU A 120 7.37 -7.74 -13.35
CA GLU A 120 8.34 -8.43 -14.21
C GLU A 120 9.68 -8.73 -13.53
N ARG A 121 9.93 -10.03 -13.42
CA ARG A 121 11.20 -10.70 -13.14
C ARG A 121 12.42 -9.95 -13.70
N GLY A 122 13.32 -9.53 -12.80
CA GLY A 122 14.76 -9.69 -13.02
C GLY A 122 15.55 -8.62 -13.78
N LYS A 123 15.11 -7.35 -13.91
CA LYS A 123 15.93 -6.31 -14.60
C LYS A 123 16.18 -4.98 -13.89
N PHE A 124 15.64 -4.71 -12.70
CA PHE A 124 15.84 -3.40 -12.04
C PHE A 124 16.92 -3.35 -10.94
N LEU A 125 17.59 -4.45 -10.62
CA LEU A 125 18.69 -4.45 -9.62
C LEU A 125 19.92 -3.64 -10.10
N VAL A 126 20.03 -3.35 -11.41
CA VAL A 126 21.16 -2.59 -11.97
C VAL A 126 20.95 -1.07 -11.88
N ILE A 127 19.71 -0.57 -11.84
CA ILE A 127 19.46 0.88 -11.99
C ILE A 127 19.59 1.64 -10.66
N ALA A 128 19.50 0.95 -9.51
CA ALA A 128 19.81 1.55 -8.21
C ALA A 128 21.33 1.70 -7.96
N GLY A 129 22.17 0.89 -8.61
CA GLY A 129 23.62 1.01 -8.57
C GLY A 129 24.15 2.18 -9.42
N ALA A 130 23.50 2.48 -10.54
CA ALA A 130 23.92 3.55 -11.45
C ALA A 130 23.51 4.96 -10.97
N ALA A 131 22.38 5.10 -10.25
CA ALA A 131 21.92 6.41 -9.76
C ALA A 131 22.81 7.00 -8.65
N ARG A 132 23.54 6.16 -7.88
CA ARG A 132 24.56 6.65 -6.93
C ARG A 132 25.82 7.17 -7.62
N SER A 133 26.12 6.73 -8.84
CA SER A 133 27.27 7.22 -9.62
C SER A 133 26.99 8.54 -10.33
N MET A 134 25.74 8.83 -10.70
CA MET A 134 25.41 10.03 -11.46
C MET A 134 25.17 11.27 -10.58
N ILE A 135 24.69 11.10 -9.35
CA ILE A 135 24.46 12.23 -8.42
C ILE A 135 25.78 12.73 -7.80
N VAL A 136 26.80 11.88 -7.68
CA VAL A 136 28.14 12.28 -7.20
C VAL A 136 28.97 12.98 -8.30
N ALA A 137 28.56 12.86 -9.57
CA ALA A 137 29.24 13.53 -10.69
C ALA A 137 28.67 14.93 -11.04
N HIS A 138 27.69 15.43 -10.28
CA HIS A 138 27.08 16.76 -10.51
C HIS A 138 27.14 17.69 -9.30
N ILE A 139 27.95 17.33 -8.30
CA ILE A 139 28.36 18.21 -7.21
C ILE A 139 29.89 18.10 -7.10
N GLY A 140 30.55 18.63 -8.12
CA GLY A 140 31.94 19.09 -8.07
C GLY A 140 31.93 20.61 -8.01
#